data_AF-A0A972YU08-F1
#
_entry.id   AF-A0A972YU08-F1
#
_cell.length_a   1.000
_cell.length_b   1.000
_cell.length_c   1.000
_cell.angle_alpha   90.00
_cell.angle_beta   90.00
_cell.angle_gamma   90.00
#
_symmetry.space_group_name_H-M   'P 1'
#
loop_
_entity.id
_entity.type
_entity.pdbx_description
1 polymer ?
#
loop_
_entity_poly.entity_id
_entity_poly.type
_entity_poly.pdbx_seq_one_letter_code
_entity_poly.pdbx_strand_id
1 'polypeptide(L)'
;GLDYVFPGFSSRLQSAHANANYYSLWGAGHYAMNDYKEYFAEGVQSFFNANMGGGPNTRSALQAADPTLYGIIYEIFGNSPFYRSCP
;
A
#
# COMPACT_ATOMS: atom_id res chain seq x y z
N GLY A 1 9.79 -3.60 14.68
CA GLY A 1 8.91 -3.36 13.52
C GLY A 1 8.84 -4.60 12.65
N LEU A 2 8.14 -4.53 11.51
CA LEU A 2 7.99 -5.65 10.58
C LEU A 2 9.33 -6.24 10.09
N ASP A 3 10.42 -5.46 10.11
CA ASP A 3 11.77 -5.94 9.77
C ASP A 3 12.27 -7.16 10.56
N TYR A 4 11.74 -7.41 11.77
CA TYR A 4 12.11 -8.60 12.56
C TYR A 4 11.47 -9.90 12.05
N VAL A 5 10.36 -9.78 11.30
CA VAL A 5 9.61 -10.92 10.75
C VAL A 5 9.84 -11.02 9.23
N PHE A 6 9.97 -9.87 8.57
CA PHE A 6 10.20 -9.71 7.14
C PHE A 6 11.51 -8.93 6.94
N PRO A 7 12.67 -9.61 6.93
CA PRO A 7 13.96 -8.94 6.81
C PRO A 7 14.03 -8.02 5.58
N GLY A 8 14.43 -6.76 5.81
CA GLY A 8 14.55 -5.75 4.75
C GLY A 8 13.23 -5.11 4.33
N PHE A 9 12.12 -5.37 5.03
CA PHE A 9 10.81 -4.75 4.77
C PHE A 9 10.91 -3.23 4.59
N SER A 10 11.53 -2.52 5.54
CA SER A 10 11.60 -1.06 5.51
C SER A 10 12.39 -0.56 4.29
N SER A 11 13.49 -1.23 3.92
CA SER A 11 14.29 -0.86 2.74
C SER A 11 13.54 -1.11 1.43
N ARG A 12 12.84 -2.25 1.33
CA ARG A 12 11.98 -2.57 0.17
C ARG A 12 10.85 -1.57 0.04
N LEU A 13 10.20 -1.22 1.15
CA LEU A 13 9.09 -0.27 1.18
C LEU A 13 9.53 1.15 0.79
N GLN A 14 10.68 1.61 1.28
CA GLN A 14 11.26 2.90 0.87
C GLN A 14 11.58 2.92 -0.62
N SER A 15 12.13 1.83 -1.15
CA SER A 15 12.43 1.70 -2.59
C SER A 15 11.15 1.70 -3.44
N ALA A 16 10.10 1.01 -2.99
CA ALA A 16 8.78 1.03 -3.62
C ALA A 16 8.16 2.43 -3.60
N HIS A 17 8.22 3.12 -2.46
CA HIS A 17 7.73 4.50 -2.31
C HIS A 17 8.46 5.48 -3.24
N ALA A 18 9.78 5.38 -3.35
CA ALA A 18 10.56 6.20 -4.27
C ALA A 18 10.17 5.95 -5.74
N ASN A 19 9.92 4.69 -6.11
CA ASN A 19 9.45 4.31 -7.44
C ASN A 19 8.04 4.85 -7.73
N ALA A 20 7.12 4.72 -6.78
CA ALA A 20 5.75 5.23 -6.88
C ALA A 20 5.71 6.76 -7.03
N ASN A 21 6.59 7.48 -6.32
CA ASN A 21 6.77 8.92 -6.50
C ASN A 21 7.29 9.26 -7.89
N TYR A 22 8.33 8.56 -8.34
CA TYR A 22 8.94 8.81 -9.66
C TYR A 22 7.92 8.66 -10.80
N TYR A 23 7.08 7.64 -10.74
CA TYR A 23 6.02 7.41 -11.73
C TYR A 23 4.70 8.13 -11.42
N SER A 24 4.62 8.88 -10.32
CA SER A 24 3.39 9.57 -9.88
C SER A 24 2.16 8.64 -9.81
N LEU A 25 2.34 7.39 -9.35
CA LEU A 25 1.30 6.35 -9.40
C LEU A 25 0.04 6.72 -8.59
N TRP A 26 0.21 7.50 -7.53
CA TRP A 26 -0.86 7.94 -6.64
C TRP A 26 -1.34 9.37 -6.93
N GLY A 27 -0.79 10.01 -7.98
CA GLY A 27 -1.02 11.42 -8.29
C GLY A 27 -0.22 12.37 -7.41
N ALA A 28 -0.05 13.61 -7.88
CA ALA A 28 0.66 14.64 -7.15
C ALA A 28 -0.10 15.06 -5.88
N GLY A 29 0.60 15.12 -4.74
CA GLY A 29 0.05 15.61 -3.48
C GLY A 29 -0.83 14.62 -2.71
N HIS A 30 -0.93 13.36 -3.14
CA HIS A 30 -1.63 12.34 -2.37
C HIS A 30 -0.92 12.04 -1.05
N TYR A 31 -1.68 11.81 0.03
CA TYR A 31 -1.13 11.64 1.39
C TYR A 31 -0.12 10.49 1.49
N ALA A 32 -0.39 9.39 0.78
CA ALA A 32 0.51 8.25 0.61
C ALA A 32 1.93 8.64 0.15
N MET A 33 2.09 9.75 -0.57
CA MET A 33 3.39 10.16 -1.12
C MET A 33 4.24 10.97 -0.12
N ASN A 34 3.71 11.36 1.04
CA ASN A 34 4.43 12.18 2.03
C ASN A 34 5.58 11.43 2.72
N ASP A 35 5.38 10.16 3.08
CA ASP A 35 6.40 9.29 3.69
C ASP A 35 6.08 7.82 3.36
N TYR A 36 7.10 6.97 3.36
CA TYR A 36 6.95 5.53 3.09
C TYR A 36 6.05 4.82 4.13
N LYS A 37 5.91 5.38 5.33
CA LYS A 37 4.97 4.88 6.35
C LYS A 37 3.52 5.14 5.97
N GLU A 38 3.20 6.34 5.49
CA GLU A 38 1.86 6.70 5.01
C GLU A 38 1.52 5.93 3.74
N TYR A 39 2.50 5.76 2.85
CA TYR A 39 2.39 4.89 1.69
C TYR A 39 1.92 3.48 2.06
N PHE A 40 2.56 2.89 3.07
CA PHE A 40 2.15 1.57 3.56
C PHE A 40 0.77 1.61 4.22
N ALA A 41 0.49 2.60 5.06
CA ALA A 41 -0.79 2.72 5.75
C ALA A 41 -1.96 2.84 4.78
N GLU A 42 -1.86 3.74 3.80
CA GLU A 42 -2.84 3.95 2.73
C GLU A 42 -3.01 2.68 1.89
N GLY A 43 -1.91 2.02 1.50
CA GLY A 43 -1.97 0.75 0.79
C GLY A 43 -2.67 -0.35 1.59
N VAL A 44 -2.42 -0.47 2.90
CA VAL A 44 -3.10 -1.45 3.76
C VAL A 44 -4.59 -1.15 3.87
N GLN A 45 -4.96 0.13 4.00
CA GLN A 45 -6.37 0.52 3.95
C GLN A 45 -7.01 0.14 2.62
N SER A 46 -6.33 0.38 1.49
CA SER A 46 -6.82 0.00 0.16
C SER A 46 -6.95 -1.52 0.03
N PHE A 47 -5.97 -2.28 0.52
CA PHE A 47 -5.98 -3.75 0.52
C PHE A 47 -7.17 -4.34 1.29
N PHE A 48 -7.67 -3.64 2.31
CA PHE A 48 -8.86 -4.06 3.05
C PHE A 48 -10.13 -3.32 2.65
N ASN A 49 -10.15 -2.61 1.52
CA ASN A 49 -11.27 -1.79 1.05
C ASN A 49 -11.78 -0.78 2.11
N ALA A 50 -10.86 -0.28 2.92
CA ALA A 50 -11.12 0.65 4.01
C ALA A 50 -10.60 2.07 3.73
N ASN A 51 -9.91 2.27 2.60
CA ASN A 51 -9.40 3.59 2.23
C ASN A 51 -10.55 4.52 1.83
N MET A 52 -10.59 5.70 2.44
CA MET A 52 -11.60 6.73 2.24
C MET A 52 -11.01 8.01 1.59
N GLY A 53 -9.72 7.99 1.23
CA GLY A 53 -9.01 9.08 0.57
C GLY A 53 -9.20 9.10 -0.95
N GLY A 54 -8.50 10.01 -1.63
CA GLY A 54 -8.56 10.21 -3.09
C GLY A 54 -7.70 9.25 -3.93
N GLY A 55 -7.24 8.14 -3.35
CA GLY A 55 -6.32 7.18 -3.97
C GLY A 55 -7.01 5.92 -4.51
N PRO A 56 -6.32 4.78 -4.59
CA PRO A 56 -6.94 3.48 -4.84
C PRO A 56 -7.79 3.07 -3.63
N ASN A 57 -9.09 2.89 -3.80
CA ASN A 57 -10.01 2.67 -2.66
C ASN A 57 -10.23 1.19 -2.31
N THR A 58 -9.78 0.29 -3.19
CA THR A 58 -10.04 -1.15 -3.10
C THR A 58 -8.78 -1.96 -3.36
N ARG A 59 -8.78 -3.23 -2.94
CA ARG A 59 -7.66 -4.15 -3.16
C ARG A 59 -7.35 -4.30 -4.64
N SER A 60 -8.38 -4.41 -5.48
CA SER A 60 -8.22 -4.52 -6.93
C SER A 60 -7.68 -3.24 -7.56
N ALA A 61 -8.16 -2.07 -7.11
CA ALA A 61 -7.62 -0.79 -7.57
C ALA A 61 -6.15 -0.62 -7.16
N LEU A 62 -5.77 -1.00 -5.94
CA LEU A 62 -4.38 -1.01 -5.49
C LEU A 62 -3.53 -1.95 -6.34
N GLN A 63 -3.99 -3.18 -6.59
CA GLN A 63 -3.26 -4.15 -7.39
C GLN A 63 -3.01 -3.64 -8.82
N ALA A 64 -3.96 -2.93 -9.41
CA ALA A 64 -3.84 -2.37 -10.74
C ALA A 64 -2.93 -1.13 -10.79
N ALA A 65 -3.06 -0.22 -9.82
CA ALA A 65 -2.32 1.04 -9.79
C ALA A 65 -0.88 0.89 -9.29
N ASP A 66 -0.67 0.06 -8.27
CA ASP A 66 0.62 -0.13 -7.60
C ASP A 66 0.83 -1.61 -7.23
N PRO A 67 1.15 -2.46 -8.22
CA PRO A 67 1.35 -3.90 -8.00
C PRO A 67 2.54 -4.20 -7.08
N THR A 68 3.52 -3.29 -7.00
CA THR A 68 4.68 -3.42 -6.11
C THR A 68 4.26 -3.31 -4.65
N LEU A 69 3.52 -2.27 -4.28
CA LEU A 69 3.00 -2.15 -2.92
C LEU A 69 2.04 -3.28 -2.59
N TYR A 70 1.15 -3.63 -3.53
CA TYR A 70 0.26 -4.78 -3.37
C TYR A 70 1.03 -6.04 -3.01
N GLY A 71 2.12 -6.34 -3.72
CA GLY A 71 2.95 -7.53 -3.46
C GLY A 71 3.57 -7.54 -2.06
N ILE A 72 4.07 -6.39 -1.60
CA ILE A 72 4.63 -6.24 -0.24
C ILE A 72 3.56 -6.49 0.82
N ILE A 73 2.36 -5.93 0.64
CA ILE A 73 1.24 -6.09 1.58
C ILE A 73 0.73 -7.55 1.55
N TYR A 74 0.65 -8.16 0.37
CA TYR A 74 0.24 -9.54 0.20
C TYR A 74 1.22 -10.53 0.85
N GLU A 75 2.53 -10.25 0.87
CA GLU A 75 3.50 -11.07 1.61
C GLU A 75 3.21 -11.12 3.11
N ILE A 76 2.62 -10.04 3.67
CA ILE A 76 2.32 -9.90 5.10
C ILE A 76 0.96 -10.51 5.44
N PHE A 77 -0.08 -10.20 4.67
CA PHE A 77 -1.46 -10.58 4.98
C PHE A 77 -1.95 -11.80 4.19
N GLY A 78 -1.20 -12.25 3.19
CA GLY A 78 -1.55 -13.36 2.31
C GLY A 78 -2.88 -13.15 1.60
N ASN A 79 -3.54 -14.27 1.29
CA ASN A 79 -4.88 -14.27 0.71
C ASN A 79 -5.98 -14.04 1.77
N SER A 80 -5.79 -13.07 2.67
CA SER A 80 -6.77 -12.76 3.71
C SER A 80 -8.14 -12.52 3.06
N PRO A 81 -9.19 -13.28 3.44
CA PRO A 81 -10.52 -13.11 2.88
C PRO A 81 -11.22 -11.86 3.43
N PHE A 82 -10.63 -11.22 4.44
CA PHE A 82 -11.19 -10.03 5.05
C PHE A 82 -11.14 -8.85 4.07
N TYR A 83 -12.26 -8.17 3.98
CA TYR A 83 -12.41 -6.83 3.46
C TYR A 83 -13.41 -6.11 4.36
N ARG A 84 -13.29 -4.79 4.50
CA ARG A 84 -14.27 -4.00 5.21
C ARG A 84 -15.59 -4.05 4.41
N SER A 85 -16.58 -4.74 4.96
CA SER A 85 -17.98 -4.59 4.59
C SER A 85 -18.64 -3.71 5.65
N CYS A 86 -19.15 -2.54 5.26
CA CYS A 86 -20.12 -1.86 6.11
C CYS A 86 -21.48 -2.57 5.96
N PRO A 87 -22.30 -2.67 7.03
CA PRO A 87 -23.75 -2.84 6.92
C PRO A 87 -24.39 -1.69 6.13
#